data_AF-A0A934B4L2-F1
#
_entry.id   AF-A0A934B4L2-F1
#
_cell.length_a   1.000
_cell.length_b   1.000
_cell.length_c   1.000
_cell.angle_alpha   90.00
_cell.angle_beta   90.00
_cell.angle_gamma   90.00
#
_symmetry.space_group_name_H-M   'P 1'
#
loop_
_entity.id
_entity.type
_entity.pdbx_description
1 polymer ?
#
loop_
_entity_poly.entity_id
_entity_poly.type
_entity_poly.pdbx_seq_one_letter_code
_entity_poly.pdbx_strand_id
1 'polypeptide(L)'
;MKTSAATLIFSIVMILSFNVQAELTEKEKSMHEMHAMMRLMDNALCQALEGANLMMFGQMSGAEKIDKELIERGTAMVKDGKAVLLNTLAGTEMKTMHKEGGYNEKVMHDLHSLGDRMLHVIEEVEKLHGEALKQISMK
;
A
#
# COMPACT_ATOMS: atom_id res chain seq x y z
N MET A 1 -36.12 9.17 -47.69
CA MET A 1 -36.17 8.16 -46.61
C MET A 1 -34.82 7.47 -46.36
N LYS A 2 -34.02 7.10 -47.37
CA LYS A 2 -32.74 6.38 -47.15
C LYS A 2 -31.63 7.22 -46.48
N THR A 3 -31.59 8.53 -46.72
CA THR A 3 -30.59 9.46 -46.15
C THR A 3 -30.79 9.71 -44.65
N SER A 4 -32.03 9.87 -44.19
CA SER A 4 -32.33 10.09 -42.76
C SER A 4 -31.99 8.89 -41.87
N ALA A 5 -32.15 7.66 -42.37
CA ALA A 5 -31.78 6.45 -41.63
C ALA A 5 -30.25 6.31 -41.47
N ALA A 6 -29.47 6.68 -42.49
CA ALA A 6 -28.01 6.64 -42.43
C ALA A 6 -27.45 7.67 -41.43
N THR A 7 -28.02 8.88 -41.37
CA THR A 7 -27.61 9.90 -40.39
C THR A 7 -27.90 9.45 -38.96
N LEU A 8 -29.06 8.82 -38.72
CA LEU A 8 -29.43 8.32 -37.39
C LEU A 8 -28.48 7.20 -36.92
N ILE A 9 -28.16 6.25 -37.80
CA ILE A 9 -27.23 5.16 -37.51
C ILE A 9 -25.83 5.71 -37.21
N PHE A 10 -25.34 6.67 -37.99
CA PHE A 10 -24.04 7.30 -37.77
C PHE A 10 -23.98 8.03 -36.40
N SER A 11 -25.04 8.75 -36.03
CA SER A 11 -25.13 9.41 -34.72
C SER A 11 -25.10 8.40 -33.56
N ILE A 12 -25.82 7.27 -33.69
CA ILE A 12 -25.82 6.21 -32.67
C ILE A 12 -24.43 5.58 -32.55
N VAL A 13 -23.77 5.26 -33.67
CA VAL A 13 -22.42 4.68 -33.68
C VAL A 13 -21.39 5.62 -33.06
N MET A 14 -21.48 6.93 -33.33
CA MET A 14 -20.60 7.92 -32.72
C MET A 14 -20.80 8.00 -31.20
N ILE A 15 -22.06 8.10 -30.73
CA ILE A 15 -22.36 8.16 -29.29
C ILE A 15 -21.88 6.88 -28.57
N LEU A 16 -22.09 5.71 -29.16
CA LEU A 16 -21.61 4.45 -28.60
C LEU A 16 -20.08 4.37 -28.53
N SER A 17 -19.38 4.86 -29.56
CA SER A 17 -17.92 4.89 -29.58
C SER A 17 -17.33 5.78 -28.47
N PHE A 18 -17.93 6.96 -28.23
CA PHE A 18 -17.49 7.85 -27.15
C PHE A 18 -17.71 7.24 -25.76
N ASN A 19 -18.85 6.56 -25.54
CA ASN A 19 -19.12 5.90 -24.26
C ASN A 19 -18.11 4.77 -23.96
N VAL A 20 -17.79 3.95 -24.96
CA VAL A 20 -16.78 2.87 -24.81
C VAL A 20 -15.40 3.45 -24.51
N GLN A 21 -15.00 4.52 -25.19
CA GLN A 21 -13.71 5.19 -24.95
C GLN A 21 -13.63 5.76 -23.52
N ALA A 22 -14.71 6.36 -23.03
CA ALA A 22 -14.79 6.93 -21.68
C ALA A 22 -14.68 5.83 -20.61
N GLU A 23 -15.40 4.72 -20.76
CA GLU A 23 -15.36 3.59 -19.82
C GLU A 23 -13.97 2.96 -19.73
N LEU A 24 -13.28 2.79 -20.87
CA LEU A 24 -11.91 2.28 -20.91
C LEU A 24 -10.93 3.22 -20.19
N THR A 25 -11.09 4.53 -20.37
CA THR A 25 -10.23 5.55 -19.75
C THR A 25 -10.39 5.57 -18.23
N GLU A 26 -11.64 5.48 -17.72
CA GLU A 26 -11.91 5.41 -16.27
C GLU A 26 -11.36 4.12 -15.64
N LYS A 27 -11.48 2.98 -16.33
CA LYS A 27 -10.92 1.71 -15.87
C LYS A 27 -9.40 1.73 -15.81
N GLU A 28 -8.74 2.34 -16.79
CA GLU A 28 -7.28 2.50 -16.82
C GLU A 28 -6.80 3.41 -15.67
N LYS A 29 -7.48 4.53 -15.46
CA LYS A 29 -7.21 5.44 -14.34
C LYS A 29 -7.35 4.74 -12.99
N SER A 30 -8.46 4.02 -12.79
CA SER A 30 -8.71 3.23 -11.59
C SER A 30 -7.55 2.25 -11.34
N MET A 31 -7.18 1.43 -12.34
CA MET A 31 -6.03 0.52 -12.24
C MET A 31 -4.72 1.20 -11.85
N HIS A 32 -4.46 2.41 -12.37
CA HIS A 32 -3.28 3.18 -12.01
C HIS A 32 -3.29 3.57 -10.52
N GLU A 33 -4.45 3.99 -9.99
CA GLU A 33 -4.62 4.36 -8.58
C GLU A 33 -4.37 3.15 -7.66
N MET A 34 -4.89 1.97 -7.98
CA MET A 34 -4.62 0.76 -7.19
C MET A 34 -3.15 0.34 -7.23
N HIS A 35 -2.50 0.41 -8.39
CA HIS A 35 -1.05 0.18 -8.47
C HIS A 35 -0.26 1.19 -7.63
N ALA A 36 -0.66 2.46 -7.63
CA ALA A 36 -0.01 3.48 -6.81
C ALA A 36 -0.15 3.16 -5.31
N MET A 37 -1.34 2.74 -4.85
CA MET A 37 -1.55 2.32 -3.47
C MET A 37 -0.70 1.11 -3.09
N MET A 38 -0.64 0.07 -3.93
CA MET A 38 0.20 -1.09 -3.66
C MET A 38 1.69 -0.72 -3.55
N ARG A 39 2.17 0.21 -4.39
CA ARG A 39 3.55 0.72 -4.28
C ARG A 39 3.80 1.52 -3.00
N LEU A 40 2.83 2.31 -2.55
CA LEU A 40 2.94 3.01 -1.27
C LEU A 40 3.02 2.03 -0.11
N MET A 41 2.20 0.98 -0.11
CA MET A 41 2.23 -0.07 0.89
C MET A 41 3.56 -0.84 0.91
N ASP A 42 4.08 -1.20 -0.27
CA ASP A 42 5.37 -1.87 -0.42
C ASP A 42 6.53 -1.02 0.11
N ASN A 43 6.58 0.26 -0.26
CA ASN A 43 7.58 1.19 0.26
C ASN A 43 7.48 1.37 1.78
N ALA A 44 6.27 1.43 2.31
CA ALA A 44 6.04 1.56 3.75
C ALA A 44 6.49 0.32 4.54
N LEU A 45 6.26 -0.88 3.99
CA LEU A 45 6.80 -2.12 4.54
C LEU A 45 8.33 -2.09 4.52
N CYS A 46 8.94 -1.75 3.38
CA CYS A 46 10.40 -1.68 3.26
C CYS A 46 11.02 -0.70 4.25
N GLN A 47 10.43 0.49 4.39
CA GLN A 47 10.87 1.49 5.38
C GLN A 47 10.81 0.95 6.81
N ALA A 48 9.72 0.25 7.17
CA ALA A 48 9.59 -0.32 8.50
C ALA A 48 10.62 -1.43 8.75
N LEU A 49 10.85 -2.31 7.77
CA LEU A 49 11.85 -3.38 7.88
C LEU A 49 13.28 -2.84 7.94
N GLU A 50 13.59 -1.77 7.20
CA GLU A 50 14.86 -1.08 7.30
C GLU A 50 15.03 -0.42 8.67
N GLY A 51 13.97 0.19 9.20
CA GLY A 51 13.95 0.72 10.56
C GLY A 51 14.25 -0.35 11.62
N ALA A 52 13.64 -1.53 11.50
CA ALA A 52 13.91 -2.65 12.38
C ALA A 52 15.38 -3.12 12.29
N ASN A 53 15.97 -3.14 11.10
CA ASN A 53 17.39 -3.44 10.92
C ASN A 53 18.28 -2.40 11.62
N LEU A 54 17.95 -1.10 11.56
CA LEU A 54 18.71 -0.06 12.28
C LEU A 54 18.64 -0.25 13.79
N MET A 55 17.47 -0.61 14.33
CA MET A 55 17.32 -0.92 15.75
C MET A 55 18.20 -2.10 16.16
N MET A 56 18.25 -3.15 15.33
CA MET A 56 19.13 -4.30 15.56
C MET A 56 20.60 -3.91 15.54
N PHE A 57 21.05 -3.16 14.52
CA PHE A 57 22.43 -2.70 14.43
C PHE A 57 22.85 -1.84 15.63
N GLY A 58 21.99 -0.93 16.07
CA GLY A 58 22.29 -0.09 17.23
C GLY A 58 22.43 -0.86 18.55
N GLN A 59 21.95 -2.10 18.60
CA GLN A 59 22.00 -2.97 19.78
C GLN A 59 23.00 -4.12 19.68
N MET A 60 23.57 -4.39 18.51
CA MET A 60 24.53 -5.48 18.33
C MET A 60 25.86 -5.17 19.04
N SER A 61 26.26 -6.13 19.89
CA SER A 61 27.35 -6.12 20.88
C SER A 61 28.78 -6.13 20.32
N GLY A 62 29.01 -5.54 19.15
CA GLY A 62 30.34 -5.31 18.57
C GLY A 62 30.84 -3.87 18.70
N ALA A 63 29.94 -2.91 18.95
CA ALA A 63 30.29 -1.58 19.40
C ALA A 63 30.40 -1.61 20.93
N GLU A 64 31.47 -1.07 21.51
CA GLU A 64 31.65 -0.98 22.97
C GLU A 64 30.47 -0.28 23.70
N LYS A 65 29.54 0.32 22.95
CA LYS A 65 28.34 1.02 23.43
C LYS A 65 27.16 0.79 22.47
N ILE A 66 25.95 0.78 23.03
CA ILE A 66 24.69 0.88 22.29
C ILE A 66 24.65 2.20 21.52
N ASP A 67 24.32 2.14 20.23
CA ASP A 67 24.07 3.32 19.41
C ASP A 67 22.59 3.74 19.52
N LYS A 68 22.34 4.72 20.39
CA LYS A 68 20.99 5.23 20.65
C LYS A 68 20.40 5.96 19.44
N GLU A 69 21.23 6.61 18.63
CA GLU A 69 20.74 7.37 17.46
C GLU A 69 20.18 6.42 16.41
N LEU A 70 20.88 5.30 16.15
CA LEU A 70 20.37 4.26 15.24
C LEU A 70 19.07 3.63 15.74
N ILE A 71 18.95 3.40 17.05
CA ILE A 71 17.73 2.85 17.65
C ILE A 71 16.56 3.84 17.53
N GLU A 72 16.77 5.11 17.85
CA GLU A 72 15.75 6.15 17.76
C GLU A 72 15.29 6.33 16.31
N ARG A 73 16.23 6.42 15.37
CA ARG A 73 15.94 6.52 13.94
C ARG A 73 15.18 5.30 13.42
N GLY A 74 15.63 4.10 13.78
CA GLY A 74 14.96 2.86 13.40
C GLY A 74 13.53 2.78 13.94
N THR A 75 13.34 3.17 15.20
CA THR A 75 12.02 3.23 15.85
C THR A 75 11.07 4.20 15.12
N ALA A 76 11.57 5.37 14.72
CA ALA A 76 10.79 6.33 13.94
C ALA A 76 10.39 5.75 12.56
N MET A 77 11.32 5.10 11.86
CA MET A 77 11.05 4.49 10.55
C MET A 77 9.99 3.38 10.63
N VAL A 78 10.05 2.51 11.65
CA VAL A 78 9.03 1.48 11.89
C VAL A 78 7.66 2.11 12.13
N LYS A 79 7.60 3.11 13.02
CA LYS A 79 6.36 3.83 13.34
C LYS A 79 5.75 4.49 12.10
N ASP A 80 6.57 5.17 11.31
CA ASP A 80 6.12 5.89 10.12
C ASP A 80 5.65 4.92 9.03
N GLY A 81 6.36 3.81 8.80
CA GLY A 81 5.93 2.78 7.85
C GLY A 81 4.58 2.17 8.23
N LYS A 82 4.36 1.84 9.52
CA LYS A 82 3.05 1.40 10.02
C LYS A 82 1.96 2.45 9.80
N ALA A 83 2.26 3.71 10.09
CA ALA A 83 1.30 4.79 9.91
C ALA A 83 0.90 4.95 8.44
N VAL A 84 1.85 4.85 7.50
CA VAL A 84 1.55 4.90 6.06
C VAL A 84 0.69 3.72 5.62
N LEU A 85 0.97 2.49 6.08
CA LEU A 85 0.13 1.32 5.78
C LEU A 85 -1.30 1.51 6.29
N LEU A 86 -1.46 1.90 7.55
CA LEU A 86 -2.78 2.14 8.16
C LEU A 86 -3.55 3.25 7.44
N ASN A 87 -2.88 4.36 7.12
CA ASN A 87 -3.49 5.47 6.38
C ASN A 87 -3.86 5.05 4.95
N THR A 88 -3.04 4.22 4.30
CA THR A 88 -3.35 3.74 2.94
C THR A 88 -4.58 2.82 2.96
N LEU A 89 -4.77 2.02 4.00
CA LEU A 89 -5.90 1.09 4.11
C LEU A 89 -7.19 1.72 4.67
N ALA A 90 -7.09 2.73 5.54
CA ALA A 90 -8.25 3.34 6.20
C ALA A 90 -8.54 4.79 5.76
N GLY A 91 -7.66 5.35 4.93
CA GLY A 91 -7.66 6.74 4.52
C GLY A 91 -8.76 7.11 3.54
N THR A 92 -8.77 8.39 3.17
CA THR A 92 -9.78 8.95 2.26
C THR A 92 -9.65 8.33 0.87
N GLU A 93 -8.42 8.09 0.42
CA GLU A 93 -8.09 7.50 -0.87
C GLU A 93 -8.67 6.09 -1.02
N MET A 94 -8.53 5.22 0.00
CA MET A 94 -9.14 3.89 0.00
C MET A 94 -10.68 3.96 -0.03
N LYS A 95 -11.26 4.91 0.71
CA LYS A 95 -12.71 5.11 0.73
C LYS A 95 -13.23 5.57 -0.63
N THR A 96 -12.48 6.43 -1.31
CA THR A 96 -12.77 6.85 -2.68
C THR A 96 -12.67 5.65 -3.62
N MET A 97 -11.61 4.85 -3.52
CA MET A 97 -11.45 3.64 -4.34
C MET A 97 -12.58 2.62 -4.15
N HIS A 98 -13.10 2.45 -2.93
CA HIS A 98 -14.28 1.63 -2.67
C HIS A 98 -15.55 2.15 -3.33
N LYS A 99 -15.74 3.47 -3.40
CA LYS A 99 -16.95 4.08 -3.93
C LYS A 99 -16.90 4.24 -5.44
N GLU A 100 -15.74 4.59 -5.97
CA GLU A 100 -15.57 5.13 -7.33
C GLU A 100 -14.64 4.26 -8.19
N GLY A 101 -13.83 3.38 -7.59
CA GLY A 101 -12.82 2.60 -8.32
C GLY A 101 -13.36 1.49 -9.20
N GLY A 102 -14.65 1.13 -9.10
CA GLY A 102 -15.26 0.08 -9.93
C GLY A 102 -14.69 -1.33 -9.71
N TYR A 103 -13.97 -1.54 -8.59
CA TYR A 103 -13.42 -2.84 -8.22
C TYR A 103 -14.48 -3.75 -7.62
N ASN A 104 -14.34 -5.05 -7.87
CA ASN A 104 -15.17 -6.02 -7.18
C ASN A 104 -14.70 -6.21 -5.72
N GLU A 105 -15.61 -6.70 -4.89
CA GLU A 105 -15.37 -6.95 -3.47
C GLU A 105 -14.16 -7.84 -3.20
N LYS A 106 -13.90 -8.84 -4.08
CA LYS A 106 -12.74 -9.73 -3.91
C LYS A 106 -11.42 -8.98 -4.04
N VAL A 107 -11.29 -8.11 -5.03
CA VAL A 107 -10.05 -7.32 -5.22
C VAL A 107 -9.82 -6.39 -4.04
N MET A 108 -10.85 -5.70 -3.56
CA MET A 108 -10.71 -4.82 -2.39
C MET A 108 -10.39 -5.61 -1.12
N HIS A 109 -11.00 -6.78 -0.93
CA HIS A 109 -10.70 -7.67 0.17
C HIS A 109 -9.25 -8.19 0.13
N ASP A 110 -8.76 -8.59 -1.05
CA ASP A 110 -7.39 -9.05 -1.24
C ASP A 110 -6.38 -7.94 -0.95
N LEU A 111 -6.67 -6.69 -1.33
CA LEU A 111 -5.85 -5.52 -1.05
C LEU A 111 -5.77 -5.22 0.46
N HIS A 112 -6.90 -5.25 1.16
CA HIS A 112 -6.90 -5.10 2.63
C HIS A 112 -6.12 -6.22 3.30
N SER A 113 -6.37 -7.46 2.89
CA SER A 113 -5.67 -8.64 3.42
C SER A 113 -4.16 -8.56 3.17
N LEU A 114 -3.72 -7.99 2.04
CA LEU A 114 -2.31 -7.75 1.77
C LEU A 114 -1.73 -6.77 2.79
N GLY A 115 -2.40 -5.63 3.01
CA GLY A 115 -1.97 -4.64 3.99
C GLY A 115 -1.92 -5.15 5.43
N ASP A 116 -2.92 -5.93 5.84
CA ASP A 116 -2.94 -6.57 7.15
C ASP A 116 -1.75 -7.51 7.33
N ARG A 117 -1.42 -8.31 6.30
CA ARG A 117 -0.24 -9.18 6.33
C ARG A 117 1.07 -8.38 6.39
N MET A 118 1.16 -7.25 5.69
CA MET A 118 2.34 -6.37 5.78
C MET A 118 2.52 -5.80 7.19
N LEU A 119 1.44 -5.34 7.82
CA LEU A 119 1.46 -4.88 9.21
C LEU A 119 1.91 -6.00 10.16
N HIS A 120 1.37 -7.21 9.97
CA HIS A 120 1.73 -8.36 10.79
C HIS A 120 3.22 -8.73 10.67
N VAL A 121 3.80 -8.65 9.45
CA VAL A 121 5.24 -8.87 9.27
C VAL A 121 6.06 -7.86 10.08
N ILE A 122 5.68 -6.58 10.10
CA ILE A 122 6.38 -5.57 10.90
C ILE A 122 6.31 -5.91 12.40
N GLU A 123 5.13 -6.28 12.88
CA GLU A 123 4.91 -6.66 14.28
C GLU A 123 5.73 -7.88 14.71
N GLU A 124 5.78 -8.92 13.87
CA GLU A 124 6.57 -10.12 14.15
C GLU A 124 8.07 -9.82 14.17
N VAL A 125 8.56 -8.93 13.30
CA VAL A 125 9.96 -8.50 13.31
C VAL A 125 10.30 -7.74 14.60
N GLU A 126 9.46 -6.81 15.03
CA GLU A 126 9.65 -6.10 16.31
C GLU A 126 9.63 -7.05 17.51
N LYS A 127 8.73 -8.02 17.51
CA LYS A 127 8.60 -9.02 18.57
C LYS A 127 9.82 -9.94 18.61
N LEU A 128 10.22 -10.50 17.48
CA LEU A 128 11.40 -11.37 17.36
C LEU A 128 12.64 -10.65 17.89
N HIS A 129 12.80 -9.39 17.51
CA HIS A 129 13.89 -8.53 17.97
C HIS A 129 13.85 -8.32 19.49
N GLY A 130 12.69 -7.94 20.03
CA GLY A 130 12.50 -7.76 21.46
C GLY A 130 12.74 -9.03 22.29
N GLU A 131 12.39 -10.20 21.76
CA GLU A 131 12.64 -11.50 22.39
C GLU A 131 14.12 -11.90 22.32
N ALA A 132 14.78 -11.71 21.18
CA ALA A 132 16.20 -12.02 20.99
C ALA A 132 17.09 -11.22 21.96
N LEU A 133 16.83 -9.93 22.15
CA LEU A 133 17.57 -9.08 23.09
C LEU A 133 17.44 -9.54 24.54
N LYS A 134 16.23 -9.91 24.96
CA LYS A 134 15.97 -10.41 26.32
C LYS A 134 16.79 -11.68 26.58
N GLN A 135 16.87 -12.59 25.63
CA GLN A 135 17.68 -13.81 25.77
C GLN A 135 19.19 -13.52 25.91
N ILE A 136 19.70 -12.51 25.22
CA ILE A 136 21.11 -12.10 25.33
C ILE A 136 21.38 -11.44 26.69
N SER A 137 20.47 -10.59 27.17
CA SER A 137 20.64 -9.86 28.45
C SER A 137 20.47 -10.74 29.70
N MET A 138 19.97 -11.98 29.56
CA MET A 138 19.83 -12.96 30.64
C MET A 138 21.04 -13.90 30.79
N LYS A 139 22.03 -13.81 29.90
CA LYS A 139 23.31 -14.55 29.97
C LYS A 139 24.39 -13.67 30.56
#